data_AF-A0A3N5RXR9-F1
#
_entry.id   AF-A0A3N5RXR9-F1
#
_cell.length_a   1.000
_cell.length_b   1.000
_cell.length_c   1.000
_cell.angle_alpha   90.00
_cell.angle_beta   90.00
_cell.angle_gamma   90.00
#
_symmetry.space_group_name_H-M   'P 1'
#
loop_
_entity.id
_entity.type
_entity.pdbx_description
1 polymer ?
#
loop_
_entity_poly.entity_id
_entity_poly.type
_entity_poly.pdbx_seq_one_letter_code
_entity_poly.pdbx_strand_id
1 'polypeptide(L)'
;MDTCIECHDAHALQVQVAACSGCHQNESTEEGLRTIRLNSPDDYDGDGDVAEGIAGEIETMHQVLYEGIQAYASEQGNPILYDPASYPYFFADPNENNELDEGEEGFATWTPRMLKAAYNYTWVAKDPGAFAHNADYILQILYDSLEDIGADVSGMVRHPVLAVEEEPQP
;
A
#
# COMPACT_ATOMS: atom_id res chain seq x y z
N MET A 1 -7.99 -15.70 12.65
CA MET A 1 -7.51 -16.31 11.40
C MET A 1 -6.03 -16.02 11.43
N ASP A 2 -5.22 -17.03 11.75
CA ASP A 2 -3.86 -16.76 12.28
C ASP A 2 -2.77 -17.43 11.43
N THR A 3 -3.17 -18.30 10.49
CA THR A 3 -2.25 -19.02 9.61
C THR A 3 -2.64 -18.88 8.15
N CYS A 4 -1.66 -18.94 7.25
CA CYS A 4 -1.88 -18.76 5.82
C CYS A 4 -2.89 -19.77 5.25
N ILE A 5 -2.84 -21.02 5.74
CA ILE A 5 -3.65 -22.13 5.22
C ILE A 5 -5.13 -22.08 5.64
N GLU A 6 -5.49 -21.20 6.57
CA GLU A 6 -6.89 -20.96 6.92
C GLU A 6 -7.61 -20.17 5.82
N CYS A 7 -6.87 -19.35 5.05
CA CYS A 7 -7.40 -18.56 3.94
C CYS A 7 -6.90 -19.03 2.57
N HIS A 8 -5.81 -19.77 2.48
CA HIS A 8 -5.20 -20.21 1.21
C HIS A 8 -5.15 -21.73 1.08
N ASP A 9 -5.32 -22.21 -0.14
CA ASP A 9 -5.04 -23.61 -0.48
C ASP A 9 -3.53 -23.85 -0.44
N ALA A 10 -3.11 -24.79 0.42
CA ALA A 10 -1.70 -25.09 0.65
C ALA A 10 -0.94 -25.64 -0.58
N HIS A 11 -1.65 -26.13 -1.59
CA HIS A 11 -1.07 -26.73 -2.80
C HIS A 11 -1.31 -25.91 -4.07
N ALA A 12 -2.42 -25.17 -4.14
CA ALA A 12 -2.76 -24.34 -5.29
C ALA A 12 -2.27 -22.90 -5.17
N LEU A 13 -1.92 -22.44 -3.95
CA LEU A 13 -1.57 -21.03 -3.66
C LEU A 13 -2.69 -20.04 -4.05
N GLN A 14 -3.94 -20.51 -4.02
CA GLN A 14 -5.14 -19.71 -4.32
C GLN A 14 -5.89 -19.38 -3.03
N VAL A 15 -6.56 -18.24 -3.00
CA VAL A 15 -7.44 -17.87 -1.88
C VAL A 15 -8.69 -18.75 -1.88
N GLN A 16 -9.06 -19.23 -0.70
CA GLN A 16 -10.29 -19.98 -0.46
C GLN A 16 -11.41 -18.98 -0.16
N VAL A 17 -12.07 -18.46 -1.20
CA VAL A 17 -13.13 -17.44 -1.05
C VAL A 17 -14.22 -17.83 -0.04
N ALA A 18 -14.54 -19.13 0.04
CA ALA A 18 -15.50 -19.67 1.00
C ALA A 18 -15.13 -19.42 2.47
N ALA A 19 -13.84 -19.22 2.79
CA ALA A 19 -13.38 -18.88 4.14
C ALA A 19 -13.85 -17.49 4.57
N CYS A 20 -14.07 -16.57 3.62
CA CYS A 20 -14.51 -15.20 3.87
C CYS A 20 -16.04 -15.08 3.98
N SER A 21 -16.77 -15.88 3.20
CA SER A 21 -18.24 -15.79 3.08
C SER A 21 -19.01 -16.07 4.38
N GLY A 22 -18.36 -16.67 5.40
CA GLY A 22 -18.97 -16.90 6.71
C GLY A 22 -19.36 -15.60 7.44
N CYS A 23 -18.55 -14.54 7.26
CA CYS A 23 -18.81 -13.21 7.81
C CYS A 23 -19.18 -12.21 6.72
N HIS A 24 -18.61 -12.35 5.53
CA HIS A 24 -18.84 -11.46 4.38
C HIS A 24 -19.77 -12.14 3.37
N GLN A 25 -21.05 -12.31 3.76
CA GLN A 25 -22.02 -13.16 3.04
C GLN A 25 -22.30 -12.75 1.59
N ASN A 26 -22.04 -11.49 1.24
CA ASN A 26 -22.22 -10.98 -0.11
C ASN A 26 -21.01 -11.24 -1.01
N GLU A 27 -19.87 -11.66 -0.44
CA GLU A 27 -18.63 -11.90 -1.16
C GLU A 27 -18.44 -13.38 -1.44
N SER A 28 -18.53 -13.73 -2.73
CA SER A 28 -18.38 -15.11 -3.22
C SER A 28 -17.40 -15.23 -4.40
N THR A 29 -16.68 -14.16 -4.71
CA THR A 29 -15.64 -14.14 -5.75
C THR A 29 -14.36 -13.56 -5.16
N GLU A 30 -13.22 -13.87 -5.77
CA GLU A 30 -11.92 -13.29 -5.38
C GLU A 30 -11.90 -11.76 -5.56
N GLU A 31 -12.53 -11.26 -6.64
CA GLU A 31 -12.70 -9.83 -6.88
C GLU A 31 -13.55 -9.16 -5.78
N GLY A 32 -14.63 -9.83 -5.35
CA GLY A 32 -15.51 -9.34 -4.27
C GLY A 32 -14.79 -9.13 -2.95
N LEU A 33 -13.73 -9.92 -2.66
CA LEU A 33 -12.94 -9.75 -1.44
C LEU A 33 -12.33 -8.35 -1.31
N ARG A 34 -12.01 -7.68 -2.43
CA ARG A 34 -11.48 -6.31 -2.43
C ARG A 34 -12.51 -5.28 -1.97
N THR A 35 -13.80 -5.60 -2.02
CA THR A 35 -14.90 -4.73 -1.59
C THR A 35 -15.19 -4.84 -0.09
N ILE A 36 -14.52 -5.75 0.61
CA ILE A 36 -14.64 -5.89 2.06
C ILE A 36 -14.15 -4.61 2.74
N ARG A 37 -14.92 -4.16 3.73
CA ARG A 37 -14.69 -2.89 4.42
C ARG A 37 -14.20 -3.12 5.84
N LEU A 38 -13.39 -2.18 6.33
CA LEU A 38 -13.26 -1.98 7.77
C LEU A 38 -14.60 -1.51 8.33
N ASN A 39 -14.87 -1.81 9.60
CA ASN A 39 -16.05 -1.28 10.28
C ASN A 39 -15.83 0.18 10.70
N SER A 40 -15.58 1.03 9.70
CA SER A 40 -15.32 2.47 9.82
C SER A 40 -16.07 3.24 8.72
N PRO A 41 -16.61 4.43 9.03
CA PRO A 41 -17.16 5.34 8.02
C PRO A 41 -16.09 6.31 7.46
N ASP A 42 -14.84 6.18 7.89
CA ASP A 42 -13.76 7.07 7.48
C ASP A 42 -13.40 6.88 5.99
N ASP A 43 -12.96 7.98 5.38
CA ASP A 43 -12.37 8.10 4.05
C ASP A 43 -10.86 8.26 4.28
N TYR A 44 -10.09 7.17 4.13
CA TYR A 44 -8.68 7.15 4.52
C TYR A 44 -7.79 7.81 3.47
N ASP A 45 -8.11 7.60 2.19
CA ASP A 45 -7.36 8.16 1.06
C ASP A 45 -7.76 9.60 0.69
N GLY A 46 -8.91 10.08 1.19
CA GLY A 46 -9.40 11.44 1.02
C GLY A 46 -10.06 11.74 -0.32
N ASP A 47 -10.47 10.72 -1.09
CA ASP A 47 -11.06 10.88 -2.42
C ASP A 47 -12.58 11.16 -2.40
N GLY A 48 -13.22 11.02 -1.23
CA GLY A 48 -14.63 11.26 -0.99
C GLY A 48 -15.53 10.03 -1.12
N ASP A 49 -15.01 8.84 -1.46
CA ASP A 49 -15.76 7.59 -1.54
C ASP A 49 -15.74 6.79 -0.23
N VAL A 50 -16.67 7.11 0.67
CA VAL A 50 -16.87 6.32 1.90
C VAL A 50 -17.58 4.97 1.67
N ALA A 51 -17.82 4.54 0.43
CA ALA A 51 -18.53 3.31 0.10
C ALA A 51 -17.63 2.17 -0.40
N GLU A 52 -16.41 2.48 -0.84
CA GLU A 52 -15.48 1.48 -1.35
C GLU A 52 -14.93 0.54 -0.28
N GLY A 53 -14.24 -0.50 -0.76
CA GLY A 53 -13.56 -1.48 0.09
C GLY A 53 -12.19 -0.98 0.53
N ILE A 54 -11.66 -1.59 1.60
CA ILE A 54 -10.34 -1.21 2.14
C ILE A 54 -9.18 -1.40 1.14
N ALA A 55 -9.38 -2.24 0.12
CA ALA A 55 -8.40 -2.40 -0.95
C ALA A 55 -8.32 -1.17 -1.87
N GLY A 56 -9.42 -0.43 -2.05
CA GLY A 56 -9.47 0.80 -2.84
C GLY A 56 -8.71 1.92 -2.16
N GLU A 57 -9.04 2.19 -0.89
CA GLU A 57 -8.33 3.11 0.00
C GLU A 57 -6.80 2.92 -0.06
N ILE A 58 -6.34 1.67 0.06
CA ILE A 58 -4.92 1.32 -0.03
C ILE A 58 -4.35 1.59 -1.43
N GLU A 59 -5.09 1.29 -2.48
CA GLU A 59 -4.68 1.46 -3.88
C GLU A 59 -4.52 2.94 -4.24
N THR A 60 -5.47 3.79 -3.85
CA THR A 60 -5.38 5.23 -4.04
C THR A 60 -4.21 5.82 -3.25
N MET A 61 -4.08 5.50 -1.96
CA MET A 61 -2.95 5.96 -1.16
C MET A 61 -1.60 5.48 -1.71
N HIS A 62 -1.54 4.27 -2.29
CA HIS A 62 -0.35 3.73 -2.92
C HIS A 62 0.03 4.51 -4.20
N GLN A 63 -0.96 4.87 -5.01
CA GLN A 63 -0.76 5.74 -6.18
C GLN A 63 -0.25 7.12 -5.78
N VAL A 64 -0.90 7.77 -4.81
CA VAL A 64 -0.48 9.09 -4.30
C VAL A 64 0.92 9.02 -3.69
N LEU A 65 1.30 7.92 -3.04
CA LEU A 65 2.67 7.73 -2.52
C LEU A 65 3.70 7.67 -3.66
N TYR A 66 3.39 7.01 -4.78
CA TYR A 66 4.29 7.01 -5.93
C TYR A 66 4.49 8.42 -6.49
N GLU A 67 3.40 9.14 -6.71
CA GLU A 67 3.43 10.53 -7.19
C GLU A 67 4.24 11.43 -6.23
N GLY A 68 4.04 11.26 -4.93
CA GLY A 68 4.81 11.96 -3.90
C GLY A 68 6.30 11.62 -3.93
N ILE A 69 6.67 10.35 -4.15
CA ILE A 69 8.06 9.92 -4.32
C ILE A 69 8.67 10.57 -5.56
N GLN A 70 7.95 10.60 -6.69
CA GLN A 70 8.41 11.22 -7.93
C GLN A 70 8.64 12.72 -7.73
N ALA A 71 7.66 13.43 -7.18
CA ALA A 71 7.76 14.86 -6.89
C ALA A 71 8.95 15.17 -5.97
N TYR A 72 9.10 14.42 -4.87
CA TYR A 72 10.22 14.58 -3.94
C TYR A 72 11.56 14.33 -4.64
N ALA A 73 11.68 13.29 -5.45
CA ALA A 73 12.90 12.96 -6.17
C ALA A 73 13.31 14.06 -7.17
N SER A 74 12.33 14.60 -7.92
CA SER A 74 12.53 15.74 -8.82
C SER A 74 12.97 17.00 -8.06
N GLU A 75 12.39 17.29 -6.89
CA GLU A 75 12.83 18.40 -6.02
C GLU A 75 14.28 18.22 -5.52
N GLN A 76 14.71 16.98 -5.27
CA GLN A 76 16.10 16.65 -4.97
C GLN A 76 17.02 16.63 -6.20
N GLY A 77 16.48 16.95 -7.39
CA GLY A 77 17.21 17.03 -8.65
C GLY A 77 17.58 15.69 -9.29
N ASN A 78 16.94 14.60 -8.87
CA ASN A 78 17.16 13.26 -9.41
C ASN A 78 15.80 12.56 -9.56
N PRO A 79 15.07 12.77 -10.67
CA PRO A 79 13.78 12.12 -10.84
C PRO A 79 13.92 10.60 -10.95
N ILE A 80 12.84 9.89 -10.61
CA ILE A 80 12.84 8.46 -10.34
C ILE A 80 11.68 7.76 -11.06
N LEU A 81 11.97 6.56 -11.52
CA LEU A 81 11.00 5.63 -12.08
C LEU A 81 10.96 4.34 -11.24
N TYR A 82 9.78 3.79 -11.04
CA TYR A 82 9.58 2.43 -10.53
C TYR A 82 9.21 1.45 -11.65
N ASP A 83 9.94 0.34 -11.71
CA ASP A 83 9.60 -0.81 -12.57
C ASP A 83 9.39 -2.07 -11.71
N PRO A 84 8.14 -2.58 -11.59
CA PRO A 84 7.87 -3.79 -10.81
C PRO A 84 8.47 -5.06 -11.41
N ALA A 85 8.85 -5.07 -12.69
CA ALA A 85 9.35 -6.24 -13.40
C ALA A 85 10.89 -6.39 -13.36
N SER A 86 11.61 -5.40 -12.82
CA SER A 86 13.08 -5.36 -12.85
C SER A 86 13.72 -5.50 -11.46
N TYR A 87 15.04 -5.76 -11.42
CA TYR A 87 15.87 -5.59 -10.23
C TYR A 87 17.17 -4.86 -10.60
N PRO A 88 17.50 -3.73 -9.93
CA PRO A 88 16.72 -3.03 -8.89
C PRO A 88 15.35 -2.55 -9.40
N TYR A 89 14.41 -2.24 -8.48
CA TYR A 89 13.06 -1.81 -8.84
C TYR A 89 12.94 -0.32 -9.20
N PHE A 90 13.95 0.48 -8.86
CA PHE A 90 13.94 1.92 -9.07
C PHE A 90 15.11 2.35 -9.95
N PHE A 91 14.84 3.26 -10.88
CA PHE A 91 15.77 3.75 -11.89
C PHE A 91 15.78 5.28 -11.91
N ALA A 92 16.89 5.86 -12.35
CA ALA A 92 16.93 7.29 -12.63
C ALA A 92 16.12 7.59 -13.90
N ASP A 93 15.24 8.59 -13.83
CA ASP A 93 14.38 9.02 -14.94
C ASP A 93 14.64 10.51 -15.26
N PRO A 94 15.83 10.86 -15.80
CA PRO A 94 16.22 12.25 -16.02
C PRO A 94 15.32 13.02 -17.00
N ASN A 95 14.49 12.35 -17.80
CA ASN A 95 13.59 12.99 -18.76
C ASN A 95 12.13 13.04 -18.28
N GLU A 96 11.81 12.42 -17.14
CA GLU A 96 10.50 12.38 -16.49
C GLU A 96 9.41 11.81 -17.41
N ASN A 97 9.76 10.84 -18.27
CA ASN A 97 8.81 10.18 -19.15
C ASN A 97 8.11 8.98 -18.50
N ASN A 98 8.54 8.58 -17.30
CA ASN A 98 8.04 7.42 -16.57
C ASN A 98 8.14 6.11 -17.36
N GLU A 99 9.18 5.97 -18.18
CA GLU A 99 9.53 4.77 -18.96
C GLU A 99 11.01 4.45 -18.80
N LEU A 100 11.38 3.17 -18.68
CA LEU A 100 12.78 2.79 -18.53
C LEU A 100 13.50 2.86 -19.88
N ASP A 101 14.29 3.90 -20.09
CA ASP A 101 15.02 4.14 -21.34
C ASP A 101 16.36 3.39 -21.43
N GLU A 102 16.85 3.20 -22.66
CA GLU A 102 18.17 2.62 -22.90
C GLU A 102 19.28 3.47 -22.27
N GLY A 103 20.01 2.89 -21.32
CA GLY A 103 21.12 3.55 -20.64
C GLY A 103 20.74 4.24 -19.34
N GLU A 104 19.48 4.21 -18.93
CA GLU A 104 19.08 4.55 -17.57
C GLU A 104 19.53 3.47 -16.59
N GLU A 105 20.11 3.92 -15.48
CA GLU A 105 20.72 3.06 -14.48
C GLU A 105 19.87 3.01 -13.21
N GLY A 106 20.12 2.01 -12.37
CA GLY A 106 19.46 1.88 -11.08
C GLY A 106 19.63 3.14 -10.22
N PHE A 107 18.54 3.54 -9.54
CA PHE A 107 18.52 4.76 -8.76
C PHE A 107 19.50 4.71 -7.58
N ALA A 108 20.35 5.74 -7.44
CA ALA A 108 21.49 5.73 -6.51
C ALA A 108 21.49 6.90 -5.51
N THR A 109 20.69 7.94 -5.72
CA THR A 109 20.74 9.21 -4.99
C THR A 109 19.66 9.30 -3.90
N TRP A 110 19.67 8.32 -2.99
CA TRP A 110 18.65 8.20 -1.95
C TRP A 110 18.84 9.20 -0.79
N THR A 111 17.77 9.87 -0.39
CA THR A 111 17.66 10.46 0.95
C THR A 111 17.06 9.42 1.92
N PRO A 112 17.32 9.51 3.25
CA PRO A 112 16.74 8.56 4.21
C PRO A 112 15.20 8.50 4.19
N ARG A 113 14.53 9.65 4.04
CA ARG A 113 13.06 9.75 3.96
C ARG A 113 12.53 9.04 2.72
N MET A 114 13.10 9.36 1.55
CA MET A 114 12.72 8.76 0.27
C MET A 114 12.97 7.26 0.22
N LEU A 115 14.08 6.76 0.79
CA LEU A 115 14.35 5.33 0.83
C LEU A 115 13.29 4.57 1.64
N LYS A 116 12.84 5.15 2.75
CA LYS A 116 11.75 4.58 3.58
C LYS A 116 10.44 4.54 2.79
N ALA A 117 10.07 5.64 2.14
CA ALA A 117 8.87 5.72 1.29
C ALA A 117 8.92 4.70 0.13
N ALA A 118 10.04 4.61 -0.58
CA ALA A 118 10.25 3.67 -1.68
C ALA A 118 10.20 2.19 -1.25
N TYR A 119 10.72 1.88 -0.06
CA TYR A 119 10.59 0.55 0.52
C TYR A 119 9.13 0.20 0.82
N ASN A 120 8.42 1.08 1.52
CA ASN A 120 7.00 0.87 1.86
C ASN A 120 6.13 0.76 0.60
N TYR A 121 6.37 1.62 -0.39
CA TYR A 121 5.72 1.56 -1.70
C TYR A 121 5.94 0.20 -2.37
N THR A 122 7.18 -0.30 -2.40
CA THR A 122 7.50 -1.61 -2.99
C THR A 122 6.85 -2.75 -2.22
N TRP A 123 6.80 -2.67 -0.89
CA TRP A 123 6.15 -3.69 -0.08
C TRP A 123 4.67 -3.81 -0.46
N VAL A 124 3.93 -2.70 -0.47
CA VAL A 124 2.51 -2.71 -0.87
C VAL A 124 2.35 -3.24 -2.30
N ALA A 125 3.20 -2.81 -3.25
CA ALA A 125 3.17 -3.29 -4.63
C ALA A 125 3.44 -4.81 -4.77
N LYS A 126 4.17 -5.42 -3.82
CA LYS A 126 4.54 -6.83 -3.83
C LYS A 126 3.64 -7.71 -2.95
N ASP A 127 2.71 -7.11 -2.20
CA ASP A 127 1.72 -7.82 -1.41
C ASP A 127 0.30 -7.57 -1.95
N PRO A 128 -0.16 -8.37 -2.94
CA PRO A 128 -1.52 -8.21 -3.48
C PRO A 128 -2.61 -8.47 -2.43
N GLY A 129 -2.28 -9.12 -1.30
CA GLY A 129 -3.18 -9.39 -0.19
C GLY A 129 -3.05 -8.40 0.97
N ALA A 130 -2.30 -7.30 0.82
CA ALA A 130 -2.04 -6.32 1.88
C ALA A 130 -3.32 -5.86 2.61
N PHE A 131 -4.40 -5.67 1.85
CA PHE A 131 -5.73 -5.30 2.33
C PHE A 131 -6.39 -6.33 3.26
N ALA A 132 -5.97 -7.60 3.20
CA ALA A 132 -6.48 -8.68 4.05
C ALA A 132 -5.45 -9.14 5.10
N HIS A 133 -4.16 -9.06 4.79
CA HIS A 133 -3.09 -9.49 5.68
C HIS A 133 -2.92 -8.54 6.88
N ASN A 134 -2.98 -7.22 6.66
CA ASN A 134 -2.88 -6.21 7.71
C ASN A 134 -3.27 -4.80 7.23
N ALA A 135 -4.53 -4.59 6.83
CA ALA A 135 -4.98 -3.31 6.29
C ALA A 135 -4.64 -2.10 7.20
N ASP A 136 -4.89 -2.21 8.50
CA ASP A 136 -4.64 -1.14 9.47
C ASP A 136 -3.19 -0.64 9.42
N TYR A 137 -2.23 -1.57 9.36
CA TYR A 137 -0.82 -1.22 9.29
C TYR A 137 -0.43 -0.66 7.92
N ILE A 138 -1.03 -1.18 6.85
CA ILE A 138 -0.77 -0.70 5.49
C ILE A 138 -1.23 0.75 5.33
N LEU A 139 -2.44 1.10 5.79
CA LEU A 139 -2.92 2.48 5.84
C LEU A 139 -1.97 3.39 6.63
N GLN A 140 -1.50 2.93 7.79
CA GLN A 140 -0.58 3.69 8.63
C GLN A 140 0.75 3.98 7.92
N ILE A 141 1.39 2.95 7.33
CA ILE A 141 2.69 3.16 6.67
C ILE A 141 2.57 4.00 5.40
N LEU A 142 1.45 3.92 4.67
CA LEU A 142 1.21 4.74 3.48
C LEU A 142 1.06 6.21 3.89
N TYR A 143 0.18 6.49 4.85
CA TYR A 143 -0.01 7.85 5.39
C TYR A 143 1.31 8.41 5.93
N ASP A 144 2.00 7.66 6.79
CA ASP A 144 3.25 8.10 7.41
C ASP A 144 4.38 8.29 6.40
N SER A 145 4.37 7.56 5.28
CA SER A 145 5.36 7.74 4.21
C SER A 145 5.09 9.01 3.42
N LEU A 146 3.82 9.28 3.08
CA LEU A 146 3.38 10.53 2.44
C LEU A 146 3.73 11.75 3.29
N GLU A 147 3.38 11.73 4.57
CA GLU A 147 3.70 12.82 5.50
C GLU A 147 5.22 13.02 5.64
N ASP A 148 6.01 11.95 5.74
CA ASP A 148 7.47 12.05 5.95
C ASP A 148 8.22 12.62 4.75
N ILE A 149 7.73 12.41 3.52
CA ILE A 149 8.27 13.03 2.30
C ILE A 149 7.62 14.39 1.99
N GLY A 150 6.69 14.87 2.82
CA GLY A 150 6.08 16.18 2.69
C GLY A 150 4.97 16.27 1.64
N ALA A 151 4.36 15.14 1.25
CA ALA A 151 3.17 15.14 0.41
C ALA A 151 1.96 15.72 1.17
N ASP A 152 0.96 16.21 0.43
CA ASP A 152 -0.27 16.74 1.02
C ASP A 152 -1.16 15.60 1.50
N VAL A 153 -1.41 15.54 2.81
CA VAL A 153 -2.28 14.57 3.48
C VAL A 153 -3.53 15.22 4.07
N SER A 154 -3.82 16.48 3.72
CA SER A 154 -4.90 17.26 4.36
C SER A 154 -6.31 16.71 4.15
N GLY A 155 -6.53 15.94 3.07
CA GLY A 155 -7.77 15.21 2.80
C GLY A 155 -7.80 13.80 3.40
N MET A 156 -6.65 13.24 3.79
CA MET A 156 -6.51 11.86 4.23
C MET A 156 -6.75 11.71 5.73
N VAL A 157 -7.17 10.52 6.13
CA VAL A 157 -7.29 10.15 7.55
C VAL A 157 -6.18 9.17 7.91
N ARG A 158 -5.34 9.54 8.89
CA ARG A 158 -4.36 8.60 9.45
C ARG A 158 -5.09 7.56 10.30
N HIS A 159 -5.04 6.28 9.91
CA HIS A 159 -5.62 5.20 10.71
C HIS A 159 -5.01 5.17 12.13
N PRO A 160 -5.83 5.04 13.20
CA PRO A 160 -5.35 5.06 14.57
C PRO A 160 -4.49 3.83 14.90
N VAL A 161 -3.55 4.00 15.82
CA VAL A 161 -2.86 2.88 16.48
C VAL A 161 -3.73 2.46 17.67
N LEU A 162 -4.27 1.25 17.63
CA LEU A 162 -5.04 0.72 18.75
C LEU A 162 -4.10 0.56 19.97
N ALA A 163 -4.48 1.15 21.10
CA ALA A 163 -3.79 0.90 22.35
C ALA A 163 -3.97 -0.58 22.70
N VAL A 164 -2.86 -1.27 22.96
CA VAL A 164 -2.93 -2.60 23.58
C VAL A 164 -3.41 -2.38 25.00
N GLU A 165 -4.66 -2.74 25.31
CA GLU A 165 -5.05 -2.89 26.71
C GLU A 165 -4.19 -4.01 27.29
N GLU A 166 -3.25 -3.67 28.17
CA GLU A 166 -2.49 -4.67 28.91
C GLU A 166 -3.49 -5.55 29.67
N GLU A 167 -3.60 -6.83 29.29
CA GLU A 167 -4.29 -7.81 30.13
C GLU A 167 -3.68 -7.72 31.54
N PRO A 168 -4.50 -7.63 32.61
CA PRO A 168 -3.96 -7.67 33.96
C PRO A 168 -3.17 -8.97 34.13
N GLN A 169 -1.86 -8.84 34.37
CA GLN A 169 -0.97 -9.95 34.65
C GLN A 169 -1.55 -10.77 35.83
N PRO A 170 -1.54 -12.12 35.76
CA PRO A 170 -2.15 -12.99 36.77
C PRO A 170 -1.51 -12.88 38.15
#